data_AF-K0VG46-F1
#
_entry.id   AF-K0VG46-F1
#
_cell.length_a   1.000
_cell.length_b   1.000
_cell.length_c   1.000
_cell.angle_alpha   90.00
_cell.angle_beta   90.00
_cell.angle_gamma   90.00
#
_symmetry.space_group_name_H-M   'P 1'
#
loop_
_entity.id
_entity.type
_entity.pdbx_description
1 polymer ?
#
loop_
_entity_poly.entity_id
_entity_poly.type
_entity_poly.pdbx_seq_one_letter_code
_entity_poly.pdbx_strand_id
1 'polypeptide(L)'
;HRGLLMPWGEQDDAAVEEALSRVDMRERAGQLWQTLSGGERQRVHIARSLAQSPSELLLDEPTNHLDIQHQLDILSLIARLGITSVVALHDLNLAAMFCDKLVVLRKGEVVASGTPEDVLTEELIGRVFGVRAHVQKSAVHGRHHIQYLMD
;
A
#
# COMPACT_ATOMS: atom_id res chain seq x y z
N HIS A 1 7.92 9.12 -18.77
CA HIS A 1 7.79 8.11 -19.85
C HIS A 1 9.04 8.10 -20.74
N ARG A 2 9.86 7.04 -20.70
CA ARG A 2 10.97 6.83 -21.64
C ARG A 2 10.46 6.08 -22.88
N GLY A 3 10.89 6.48 -24.08
CA GLY A 3 10.39 5.96 -25.36
C GLY A 3 10.86 4.53 -25.65
N LEU A 4 10.08 3.82 -26.48
CA LEU A 4 10.15 2.37 -26.78
C LEU A 4 11.48 1.85 -27.35
N LEU A 5 12.46 2.72 -27.64
CA LEU A 5 13.69 2.41 -28.39
C LEU A 5 14.96 3.03 -27.78
N MET A 6 14.91 3.55 -26.54
CA MET A 6 16.14 4.02 -25.90
C MET A 6 16.99 2.84 -25.43
N PRO A 7 18.30 2.80 -25.77
CA PRO A 7 19.20 1.79 -25.24
C PRO A 7 19.29 1.93 -23.72
N TRP A 8 19.35 0.79 -23.03
CA TRP A 8 19.69 0.75 -21.61
C TRP A 8 21.02 1.45 -21.38
N GLY A 9 21.05 2.43 -20.48
CA GLY A 9 22.24 3.21 -20.18
C GLY A 9 22.54 3.29 -18.68
N GLU A 10 23.65 3.93 -18.32
CA GLU A 10 24.09 4.10 -16.92
C GLU A 10 23.02 4.79 -16.04
N GLN A 11 22.15 5.61 -16.64
CA GLN A 11 21.04 6.24 -15.94
C GLN A 11 19.94 5.24 -15.56
N ASP A 12 19.74 4.17 -16.33
CA ASP A 12 18.81 3.08 -15.97
C ASP A 12 19.39 2.27 -14.80
N ASP A 13 20.69 1.95 -14.84
CA ASP A 13 21.36 1.24 -13.75
C ASP A 13 21.30 2.02 -12.44
N ALA A 14 21.61 3.33 -12.48
CA ALA A 14 21.51 4.19 -11.31
C ALA A 14 20.09 4.28 -10.75
N ALA A 15 19.08 4.35 -11.63
CA ALA A 15 17.67 4.38 -11.21
C ALA A 15 17.21 3.06 -10.59
N VAL A 16 17.67 1.92 -11.11
CA VAL A 16 17.39 0.59 -10.54
C VAL A 16 18.05 0.43 -9.18
N GLU A 17 19.32 0.83 -9.05
CA GLU A 17 20.07 0.74 -7.79
C GLU A 17 19.45 1.59 -6.68
N GLU A 18 19.04 2.82 -7.02
CA GLU A 18 18.34 3.71 -6.10
C GLU A 18 16.98 3.13 -5.71
N ALA A 19 16.21 2.61 -6.68
CA ALA A 19 14.92 2.00 -6.42
C ALA A 19 15.02 0.76 -5.52
N LEU A 20 16.02 -0.10 -5.73
CA LEU A 20 16.29 -1.26 -4.88
C LEU A 20 16.73 -0.83 -3.47
N SER A 21 17.51 0.23 -3.35
CA SER A 21 17.92 0.80 -2.06
C SER A 21 16.71 1.31 -1.27
N ARG A 22 15.79 2.01 -1.93
CA ARG A 22 14.57 2.54 -1.29
C ARG A 22 13.62 1.49 -0.76
N VAL A 23 13.72 0.23 -1.21
CA VAL A 23 12.86 -0.89 -0.76
C VAL A 23 13.59 -1.96 0.05
N ASP A 24 14.83 -1.69 0.48
CA ASP A 24 15.70 -2.62 1.22
C ASP A 24 16.07 -3.91 0.44
N MET A 25 16.19 -3.84 -0.89
CA MET A 25 16.51 -4.98 -1.75
C MET A 25 17.85 -4.89 -2.46
N ARG A 26 18.65 -3.86 -2.18
CA ARG A 26 19.97 -3.62 -2.80
C ARG A 26 20.91 -4.82 -2.72
N GLU A 27 21.06 -5.41 -1.53
CA GLU A 27 21.96 -6.56 -1.29
C GLU A 27 21.50 -7.83 -2.02
N ARG A 28 20.29 -7.84 -2.56
CA ARG A 28 19.66 -8.98 -3.24
C ARG A 28 19.53 -8.77 -4.74
N ALA A 29 20.12 -7.73 -5.30
CA ALA A 29 20.04 -7.41 -6.73
C ALA A 29 20.46 -8.57 -7.65
N GLY A 30 21.41 -9.41 -7.21
CA GLY A 30 21.88 -10.58 -7.96
C GLY A 30 21.10 -11.87 -7.73
N GLN A 31 20.09 -11.89 -6.85
CA GLN A 31 19.30 -13.09 -6.57
C GLN A 31 18.26 -13.36 -7.67
N LEU A 32 17.99 -14.63 -7.94
CA LEU A 32 16.94 -15.01 -8.87
C LEU A 32 15.56 -14.65 -8.29
N TRP A 33 14.72 -13.98 -9.07
CA TRP A 33 13.38 -13.57 -8.65
C TRP A 33 12.55 -14.70 -7.99
N GLN A 34 12.65 -15.91 -8.55
CA GLN A 34 11.89 -17.07 -8.09
C GLN A 34 12.31 -17.55 -6.69
N THR A 35 13.51 -17.21 -6.23
CA THR A 35 13.98 -17.60 -4.89
C THR A 35 13.57 -16.61 -3.80
N LEU A 36 13.00 -15.46 -4.17
CA LEU A 36 12.52 -14.46 -3.22
C LEU A 36 11.21 -14.90 -2.55
N SER A 37 11.05 -14.51 -1.28
CA SER A 37 9.80 -14.65 -0.54
C SER A 37 8.68 -13.80 -1.16
N GLY A 38 7.42 -14.03 -0.77
CA GLY A 38 6.29 -13.22 -1.26
C GLY A 38 6.47 -11.72 -1.00
N GLY A 39 6.90 -11.35 0.21
CA GLY A 39 7.13 -9.95 0.58
C GLY A 39 8.32 -9.32 -0.15
N GLU A 40 9.40 -10.10 -0.35
CA GLU A 40 10.57 -9.66 -1.13
C GLU A 40 10.20 -9.42 -2.60
N ARG A 41 9.42 -10.32 -3.21
CA ARG A 41 8.88 -10.12 -4.56
C ARG A 41 8.05 -8.84 -4.63
N GLN A 42 7.21 -8.59 -3.63
CA GLN A 42 6.42 -7.36 -3.60
C GLN A 42 7.30 -6.10 -3.51
N ARG A 43 8.34 -6.11 -2.67
CA ARG A 43 9.32 -5.01 -2.59
C ARG A 43 9.97 -4.73 -3.94
N VAL A 44 10.39 -5.77 -4.67
CA VAL A 44 11.02 -5.58 -5.98
C VAL A 44 10.00 -5.14 -7.04
N HIS A 45 8.72 -5.52 -6.96
CA HIS A 45 7.67 -4.91 -7.80
C HIS A 45 7.49 -3.41 -7.53
N ILE A 46 7.56 -2.99 -6.27
CA ILE A 46 7.56 -1.56 -5.91
C ILE A 46 8.83 -0.89 -6.46
N ALA A 47 10.02 -1.48 -6.27
CA ALA A 47 11.27 -0.95 -6.83
C ALA A 47 11.20 -0.77 -8.35
N ARG A 48 10.69 -1.76 -9.08
CA ARG A 48 10.51 -1.67 -10.52
C ARG A 48 9.63 -0.47 -10.92
N SER A 49 8.62 -0.16 -10.11
CA SER A 49 7.75 1.00 -10.33
C SER A 49 8.50 2.30 -10.03
N LEU A 50 9.30 2.33 -8.95
CA LEU A 50 10.12 3.47 -8.55
C LEU A 50 11.27 3.78 -9.51
N ALA A 51 11.85 2.76 -10.16
CA ALA A 51 12.92 2.94 -11.14
C ALA A 51 12.48 3.82 -12.33
N GLN A 52 11.18 3.95 -12.57
CA GLN A 52 10.63 4.85 -13.59
C GLN A 52 10.56 6.32 -13.14
N SER A 53 10.97 6.61 -11.90
CA SER A 53 10.85 7.92 -11.25
C SER A 53 9.43 8.49 -11.35
N PRO A 54 8.40 7.76 -10.88
CA PRO A 54 7.02 8.20 -10.97
C PRO A 54 6.73 9.35 -10.00
N SER A 55 5.84 10.26 -10.41
CA SER A 55 5.25 11.29 -9.53
C SER A 55 4.19 10.71 -8.60
N GLU A 56 3.48 9.68 -9.04
CA GLU A 56 2.44 8.98 -8.29
C GLU A 56 2.58 7.47 -8.41
N LEU A 57 2.22 6.75 -7.34
CA LEU A 57 2.25 5.30 -7.28
C LEU A 57 0.85 4.75 -7.10
N LEU A 58 0.41 3.88 -8.01
CA LEU A 58 -0.88 3.19 -7.92
C LEU A 58 -0.63 1.72 -7.60
N LEU A 59 -1.18 1.25 -6.47
CA LEU A 59 -0.94 -0.09 -5.94
C LEU A 59 -2.28 -0.79 -5.75
N ASP A 60 -2.52 -1.83 -6.54
CA ASP A 60 -3.69 -2.67 -6.40
C ASP A 60 -3.37 -3.82 -5.43
N GLU A 61 -4.05 -3.83 -4.28
CA GLU A 61 -3.89 -4.81 -3.21
C GLU A 61 -2.44 -5.24 -2.92
N PRO A 62 -1.53 -4.32 -2.57
CA PRO A 62 -0.11 -4.65 -2.46
C PRO A 62 0.22 -5.59 -1.29
N THR A 63 -0.76 -5.88 -0.43
CA THR A 63 -0.66 -6.74 0.75
C THR A 63 -1.22 -8.14 0.52
N ASN A 64 -1.76 -8.45 -0.67
CA ASN A 64 -2.42 -9.72 -0.92
C ASN A 64 -1.42 -10.90 -0.87
N HIS A 65 -1.85 -12.05 -0.34
CA HIS A 65 -1.03 -13.25 -0.14
C HIS A 65 0.19 -13.09 0.79
N LEU A 66 0.26 -12.01 1.57
CA LEU A 66 1.31 -11.78 2.57
C LEU A 66 0.79 -12.07 3.99
N ASP A 67 1.67 -12.54 4.87
CA ASP A 67 1.37 -12.58 6.31
C ASP A 67 1.35 -11.17 6.92
N ILE A 68 0.80 -11.06 8.14
CA ILE A 68 0.59 -9.76 8.79
C ILE A 68 1.87 -8.94 8.93
N GLN A 69 3.01 -9.58 9.19
CA GLN A 69 4.28 -8.87 9.35
C GLN A 69 4.70 -8.23 8.03
N HIS A 70 4.69 -9.01 6.94
CA HIS A 70 5.05 -8.51 5.63
C HIS A 70 4.07 -7.46 5.11
N GLN A 71 2.76 -7.56 5.43
CA GLN A 71 1.79 -6.53 5.08
C GLN A 71 2.13 -5.18 5.72
N LEU A 72 2.39 -5.18 7.04
CA LEU A 72 2.75 -3.98 7.78
C LEU A 72 4.07 -3.38 7.27
N ASP A 73 5.05 -4.22 6.96
CA ASP A 73 6.34 -3.80 6.41
C ASP A 73 6.18 -3.11 5.05
N ILE A 74 5.37 -3.68 4.14
CA ILE A 74 5.10 -3.10 2.82
C ILE A 74 4.38 -1.76 2.94
N LEU A 75 3.34 -1.67 3.77
CA LEU A 75 2.62 -0.40 3.95
C LEU A 75 3.49 0.67 4.63
N SER A 76 4.30 0.27 5.61
CA SER A 76 5.29 1.15 6.24
C SER A 76 6.37 1.61 5.27
N LEU A 77 6.78 0.74 4.34
CA LEU A 77 7.67 1.11 3.25
C LEU A 77 7.02 2.16 2.36
N ILE A 78 5.81 1.91 1.85
CA ILE A 78 5.08 2.82 0.97
C ILE A 78 4.90 4.19 1.62
N ALA A 79 4.48 4.24 2.89
CA ALA A 79 4.28 5.47 3.64
C ALA A 79 5.57 6.31 3.77
N ARG A 80 6.75 5.66 3.79
CA ARG A 80 8.06 6.33 3.90
C ARG A 80 8.64 6.77 2.56
N LEU A 81 8.07 6.36 1.42
CA LEU A 81 8.61 6.71 0.10
C LEU A 81 8.49 8.20 -0.22
N GLY A 82 7.58 8.93 0.43
CA GLY A 82 7.37 10.37 0.17
C GLY A 82 6.77 10.66 -1.21
N ILE A 83 6.16 9.66 -1.85
CA ILE A 83 5.48 9.76 -3.15
C ILE A 83 3.98 9.66 -2.92
N THR A 84 3.19 10.45 -3.64
CA THR A 84 1.72 10.32 -3.61
C THR A 84 1.34 8.91 -4.04
N SER A 85 0.83 8.13 -3.08
CA SER A 85 0.51 6.72 -3.26
C SER A 85 -0.99 6.50 -3.12
N VAL A 86 -1.60 5.89 -4.12
CA VAL A 86 -2.99 5.46 -4.11
C VAL A 86 -2.99 3.94 -3.99
N VAL A 87 -3.53 3.44 -2.88
CA VAL A 87 -3.49 2.02 -2.54
C VAL A 87 -4.90 1.49 -2.39
N ALA A 88 -5.23 0.41 -3.11
CA ALA A 88 -6.44 -0.35 -2.87
C ALA A 88 -6.22 -1.31 -1.69
N LEU A 89 -6.99 -1.14 -0.62
CA LEU A 89 -6.94 -1.98 0.57
C LEU A 89 -8.33 -2.52 0.89
N HIS A 90 -8.39 -3.77 1.31
CA HIS A 90 -9.63 -4.42 1.79
C HIS A 90 -9.72 -4.48 3.31
N ASP A 91 -8.61 -4.25 4.01
CA ASP A 91 -8.57 -4.22 5.47
C ASP A 91 -8.74 -2.79 5.99
N LEU A 92 -9.85 -2.54 6.70
CA LEU A 92 -10.19 -1.23 7.26
C LEU A 92 -9.22 -0.76 8.35
N ASN A 93 -8.65 -1.69 9.13
CA ASN A 93 -7.67 -1.34 10.16
C ASN A 93 -6.36 -0.91 9.52
N LEU A 94 -5.89 -1.61 8.49
CA LEU A 94 -4.70 -1.20 7.73
C LEU A 94 -4.92 0.16 7.04
N ALA A 95 -6.10 0.37 6.44
CA ALA A 95 -6.45 1.64 5.83
C ALA A 95 -6.45 2.78 6.88
N ALA A 96 -7.05 2.55 8.06
CA ALA A 96 -7.02 3.51 9.15
C ALA A 96 -5.59 3.80 9.63
N MET A 97 -4.73 2.78 9.69
CA MET A 97 -3.36 2.88 10.21
C MET A 97 -2.41 3.63 9.27
N PHE A 98 -2.49 3.41 7.96
CA PHE A 98 -1.47 3.86 7.01
C PHE A 98 -1.92 4.96 6.06
N CYS A 99 -3.22 5.13 5.82
CA CYS A 99 -3.69 6.14 4.87
C CYS A 99 -3.94 7.48 5.56
N ASP A 100 -3.67 8.57 4.85
CA ASP A 100 -3.99 9.93 5.28
C ASP A 100 -5.40 10.35 4.82
N LYS A 101 -5.85 9.78 3.69
CA LYS A 101 -7.16 10.00 3.09
C LYS A 101 -7.74 8.69 2.59
N LEU A 102 -9.04 8.52 2.74
CA LEU A 102 -9.78 7.38 2.22
C LEU A 102 -10.76 7.81 1.13
N VAL A 103 -11.00 6.89 0.21
CA VAL A 103 -12.06 6.94 -0.80
C VAL A 103 -12.76 5.60 -0.75
N VAL A 104 -14.04 5.58 -0.38
CA VAL A 104 -14.82 4.35 -0.30
C VAL A 104 -15.68 4.24 -1.54
N LEU A 105 -15.54 3.12 -2.25
CA LEU A 105 -16.28 2.81 -3.46
C LEU A 105 -17.35 1.76 -3.17
N ARG A 106 -18.54 1.92 -3.74
CA ARG A 106 -19.60 0.90 -3.72
C ARG A 106 -20.29 0.88 -5.07
N LYS A 107 -20.32 -0.29 -5.72
CA LYS A 107 -20.92 -0.47 -7.06
C LYS A 107 -20.39 0.52 -8.12
N GLY A 108 -19.11 0.86 -8.05
CA GLY A 108 -18.46 1.79 -8.98
C GLY A 108 -18.62 3.28 -8.66
N GLU A 109 -19.33 3.63 -7.58
CA GLU A 109 -19.52 5.03 -7.18
C GLU A 109 -18.78 5.34 -5.88
N VAL A 110 -18.28 6.58 -5.76
CA VAL A 110 -17.68 7.09 -4.52
C VAL A 110 -18.80 7.41 -3.54
N VAL A 111 -18.85 6.67 -2.43
CA VAL A 111 -19.87 6.86 -1.39
C VAL A 111 -19.37 7.66 -0.18
N ALA A 112 -18.05 7.78 -0.01
CA ALA A 112 -17.43 8.66 0.97
C ALA A 112 -15.98 8.97 0.59
N SER A 113 -15.50 10.16 0.97
CA SER A 113 -14.08 10.51 0.90
C SER A 113 -13.73 11.54 1.96
N GLY A 114 -12.56 11.40 2.59
CA GLY A 114 -12.15 12.24 3.71
C GLY A 114 -11.00 11.60 4.48
N THR A 115 -10.74 12.09 5.69
CA THR A 115 -9.77 11.43 6.58
C THR A 115 -10.31 10.07 7.03
N PRO A 116 -9.45 9.14 7.51
CA PRO A 116 -9.93 7.92 8.13
C PRO A 116 -10.92 8.15 9.27
N GLU A 117 -10.76 9.25 10.02
CA GLU A 117 -11.64 9.60 11.14
C GLU A 117 -13.05 9.98 10.66
N ASP A 118 -13.15 10.74 9.57
CA ASP A 118 -14.43 11.18 9.00
C ASP A 118 -15.15 10.05 8.24
N VAL A 119 -14.38 9.15 7.62
CA VAL A 119 -14.90 8.15 6.69
C VAL A 119 -15.29 6.85 7.40
N LEU A 120 -14.46 6.36 8.33
CA LEU A 120 -14.65 5.05 8.96
C LEU A 120 -15.62 5.13 10.14
N THR A 121 -16.90 5.34 9.85
CA THR A 121 -17.99 5.32 10.82
C THR A 121 -18.70 3.96 10.85
N GLU A 122 -19.30 3.60 11.99
CA GLU A 122 -20.06 2.36 12.15
C GLU A 122 -21.20 2.26 11.12
N GLU A 123 -21.90 3.37 10.86
CA GLU A 123 -22.97 3.45 9.86
C GLU A 123 -22.44 3.17 8.45
N LEU A 124 -21.32 3.80 8.06
CA LEU A 124 -20.75 3.61 6.74
C LEU A 124 -20.26 2.17 6.55
N ILE A 125 -19.59 1.61 7.57
CA ILE A 125 -19.10 0.23 7.54
C ILE A 125 -20.27 -0.75 7.37
N GLY A 126 -21.34 -0.59 8.15
CA GLY A 126 -22.55 -1.40 8.02
C GLY A 126 -23.19 -1.31 6.64
N ARG A 127 -23.30 -0.10 6.09
CA ARG A 127 -23.94 0.13 4.78
C ARG A 127 -23.12 -0.39 3.59
N VAL A 128 -21.79 -0.30 3.67
CA VAL A 128 -20.89 -0.63 2.55
C VAL A 128 -20.41 -2.09 2.61
N PHE A 129 -19.93 -2.53 3.78
CA PHE A 129 -19.33 -3.85 3.97
C PHE A 129 -20.32 -4.89 4.51
N GLY A 130 -21.52 -4.48 4.93
CA GLY A 130 -22.57 -5.39 5.39
C GLY A 130 -22.28 -6.03 6.76
N VAL A 131 -21.36 -5.47 7.53
CA VAL A 131 -20.94 -5.96 8.84
C VAL A 131 -21.25 -4.92 9.92
N ARG A 132 -21.66 -5.37 11.11
CA ARG A 132 -21.70 -4.48 12.26
C ARG A 132 -20.29 -4.33 12.81
N ALA A 133 -19.91 -3.10 13.09
CA ALA A 133 -18.61 -2.78 13.62
C ALA A 133 -18.75 -1.79 14.77
N HIS A 134 -17.83 -1.88 15.71
CA HIS A 134 -17.59 -0.83 16.69
C HIS A 134 -16.30 -0.10 16.31
N VAL A 135 -16.35 1.23 16.24
CA VAL A 135 -15.18 2.06 15.92
C VAL A 135 -14.74 2.82 17.16
N GLN A 136 -13.49 2.65 17.55
CA GLN A 136 -12.88 3.35 18.67
C GLN A 136 -11.48 3.84 18.34
N LYS A 137 -10.99 4.83 19.09
CA LYS A 137 -9.60 5.28 18.98
C LYS A 137 -8.68 4.29 19.70
N SER A 138 -7.67 3.78 19.01
CA SER A 138 -6.68 2.89 19.61
C SER A 138 -5.86 3.61 20.68
N ALA A 139 -5.78 3.03 21.88
CA ALA A 139 -4.92 3.53 22.95
C ALA A 139 -3.41 3.37 22.64
N VAL A 140 -3.05 2.53 21.65
CA VAL A 140 -1.65 2.23 21.31
C VAL A 140 -1.11 3.21 20.27
N HIS A 141 -1.85 3.44 19.19
CA HIS A 141 -1.39 4.24 18.04
C HIS A 141 -2.26 5.47 17.77
N GLY A 142 -3.32 5.70 18.54
CA GLY A 142 -4.15 6.89 18.43
C GLY A 142 -4.95 7.02 17.13
N ARG A 143 -5.02 5.99 16.29
CA ARG A 143 -5.87 5.97 15.08
C ARG A 143 -7.12 5.12 15.30
N HIS A 144 -8.11 5.23 14.43
CA HIS A 144 -9.31 4.39 14.49
C HIS A 144 -8.94 2.90 14.43
N HIS A 145 -9.61 2.14 15.29
CA HIS A 145 -9.55 0.70 15.38
C HIS A 145 -10.97 0.16 15.25
N ILE A 146 -11.16 -0.74 14.29
CA ILE A 146 -12.44 -1.31 13.91
C ILE A 146 -12.52 -2.71 14.50
N GLN A 147 -13.53 -2.93 15.34
CA GLN A 147 -13.86 -4.23 15.91
C GLN A 147 -15.13 -4.75 15.24
N TYR A 148 -15.05 -5.91 14.60
CA TYR A 148 -16.21 -6.54 13.98
C TYR A 148 -17.04 -7.29 15.02
N LEU A 149 -18.34 -7.05 15.02
CA LEU A 149 -19.28 -7.67 15.94
C LEU A 149 -19.92 -8.88 15.26
N MET A 150 -19.71 -10.07 15.81
CA MET A 150 -20.40 -11.29 15.38
C MET A 150 -21.67 -11.45 16.22
N ASP A 151 -22.85 -11.26 15.60
CA ASP A 151 -24.11 -11.81 16.10
C ASP A 151 -24.49 -13.01 15.24
#